data_AF-A0A7S0GJ29-F1
#
_entry.id   AF-A0A7S0GJ29-F1
#
_cell.length_a   1.000
_cell.length_b   1.000
_cell.length_c   1.000
_cell.angle_alpha   90.00
_cell.angle_beta   90.00
_cell.angle_gamma   90.00
#
_symmetry.space_group_name_H-M   'P 1'
#
loop_
_entity.id
_entity.type
_entity.pdbx_description
1 polymer ?
#
loop_
_entity_poly.entity_id
_entity_poly.type
_entity_poly.pdbx_seq_one_letter_code
_entity_poly.pdbx_strand_id
1 'polypeptide(L)'
;VRLGLATKDGITGLIRKRYGYFWAWFACTLHVLMCIQGQMSEFSSIQQLTTDVWDCESKIPVILYFGVLVTSLFIGGWYFRALEMFGLAAGSLQLVFVVIMFMTKFSFSELWNGLWTFHVNEVNYNELMAGNIGAVIMPWMLYYQQSALVQRKMKSSHVTYARVDTAVGSLLAQTVMLAMVVAMGATAYLPDL
;
A
#
# COMPACT_ATOMS: atom_id res chain seq x y z
N VAL A 1 -1.49 14.51 -8.23
CA VAL A 1 -0.33 15.27 -8.78
C VAL A 1 -0.65 16.69 -9.27
N ARG A 2 -1.46 16.91 -10.33
CA ARG A 2 -1.69 18.25 -10.91
C ARG A 2 -2.26 19.26 -9.90
N LEU A 3 -3.25 18.83 -9.13
CA LEU A 3 -3.93 19.67 -8.14
C LEU A 3 -2.93 20.20 -7.10
N GLY A 4 -2.17 19.31 -6.44
CA GLY A 4 -1.16 19.71 -5.45
C GLY A 4 -0.07 20.65 -5.98
N LEU A 5 0.36 20.48 -7.23
CA LEU A 5 1.37 21.35 -7.86
C LEU A 5 0.83 22.73 -8.23
N ALA A 6 -0.47 22.82 -8.57
CA ALA A 6 -1.11 24.09 -8.92
C ALA A 6 -1.52 24.88 -7.68
N THR A 7 -2.07 24.20 -6.67
CA THR A 7 -2.66 24.86 -5.49
C THR A 7 -1.67 25.06 -4.35
N LYS A 8 -0.59 24.27 -4.30
CA LYS A 8 0.38 24.23 -3.19
C LYS A 8 -0.27 24.04 -1.82
N ASP A 9 -1.41 23.32 -1.79
CA ASP A 9 -2.21 23.09 -0.60
C ASP A 9 -2.61 21.61 -0.50
N GLY A 10 -2.81 21.12 0.72
CA GLY A 10 -3.26 19.75 0.99
C GLY A 10 -4.73 19.54 0.61
N ILE A 11 -5.14 18.27 0.44
CA ILE A 11 -6.54 17.93 0.06
C ILE A 11 -7.53 18.51 1.08
N THR A 12 -7.30 18.32 2.38
CA THR A 12 -8.17 18.87 3.44
C THR A 12 -8.25 20.39 3.41
N GLY A 13 -7.12 21.07 3.12
CA GLY A 13 -7.08 22.53 2.99
C GLY A 13 -7.91 23.03 1.82
N LEU A 14 -7.86 22.32 0.69
CA LEU A 14 -8.69 22.62 -0.47
C LEU A 14 -10.19 22.38 -0.22
N ILE A 15 -10.53 21.28 0.45
CA ILE A 15 -11.92 21.00 0.83
C ILE A 15 -12.44 22.11 1.73
N ARG A 16 -11.64 22.55 2.71
CA ARG A 16 -12.00 23.67 3.59
C ARG A 16 -12.26 24.96 2.80
N LYS A 17 -11.41 25.28 1.82
CA LYS A 17 -11.54 26.50 1.00
C LYS A 17 -12.74 26.46 0.06
N ARG A 18 -13.08 25.30 -0.50
CA ARG A 18 -14.14 25.14 -1.51
C ARG A 18 -15.51 24.85 -0.92
N TYR A 19 -15.57 24.01 0.11
CA TYR A 19 -16.81 23.46 0.68
C TYR A 19 -17.03 23.86 2.15
N GLY A 20 -16.06 24.51 2.79
CA GLY A 20 -16.18 24.99 4.16
C GLY A 20 -15.70 24.01 5.23
N TYR A 21 -15.82 24.42 6.49
CA TYR A 21 -15.21 23.75 7.63
C TYR A 21 -15.80 22.36 7.93
N PHE A 22 -17.11 22.20 7.82
CA PHE A 22 -17.81 20.95 8.09
C PHE A 22 -17.29 19.81 7.22
N TRP A 23 -17.26 20.01 5.89
CA TRP A 23 -16.79 19.01 4.93
C TRP A 23 -15.29 18.71 5.07
N ALA A 24 -14.49 19.70 5.48
CA ALA A 24 -13.08 19.49 5.74
C ALA A 24 -12.87 18.56 6.95
N TRP A 25 -13.62 18.76 8.04
CA TRP A 25 -13.57 17.86 9.19
C TRP A 25 -14.09 16.47 8.87
N PHE A 26 -15.21 16.37 8.15
CA PHE A 26 -15.74 15.09 7.72
C PHE A 26 -14.71 14.28 6.91
N ALA A 27 -14.09 14.89 5.91
CA ALA A 27 -13.06 14.24 5.10
C ALA A 27 -11.80 13.91 5.92
N CYS A 28 -11.40 14.79 6.85
CA CYS A 28 -10.26 14.56 7.73
C CYS A 28 -10.49 13.35 8.66
N THR A 29 -11.65 13.27 9.31
CA THR A 29 -12.01 12.18 10.20
C THR A 29 -12.07 10.85 9.46
N LEU A 30 -12.71 10.81 8.28
CA LEU A 30 -12.72 9.60 7.44
C LEU A 30 -11.31 9.15 7.05
N HIS A 31 -10.45 10.10 6.68
CA HIS A 31 -9.06 9.80 6.36
C HIS A 31 -8.30 9.19 7.56
N VAL A 32 -8.50 9.73 8.77
CA VAL A 32 -7.91 9.16 10.00
C VAL A 32 -8.41 7.74 10.26
N LEU A 33 -9.71 7.49 10.12
CA LEU A 33 -10.29 6.15 10.30
C LEU A 33 -9.71 5.15 9.30
N MET A 34 -9.53 5.54 8.04
CA MET A 34 -8.90 4.70 7.02
C MET A 34 -7.44 4.37 7.35
N CYS A 35 -6.68 5.34 7.88
CA CYS A 35 -5.32 5.09 8.32
C CYS A 35 -5.28 4.11 9.50
N ILE A 36 -6.19 4.25 10.48
CA ILE A 36 -6.30 3.30 11.60
C ILE A 36 -6.61 1.90 11.09
N GLN A 37 -7.58 1.75 10.19
CA GLN A 37 -7.92 0.45 9.60
C GLN A 37 -6.72 -0.18 8.87
N GLY A 38 -5.95 0.63 8.12
CA GLY A 38 -4.71 0.17 7.50
C GLY A 38 -3.71 -0.37 8.53
N GLN A 39 -3.46 0.36 9.62
CA GLN A 39 -2.56 -0.11 10.68
C GLN A 39 -3.07 -1.39 11.37
N MET A 40 -4.38 -1.54 11.55
CA MET A 40 -4.96 -2.75 12.12
C MET A 40 -4.66 -3.98 11.25
N SER A 41 -4.70 -3.85 9.92
CA SER A 41 -4.35 -4.94 9.01
C SER A 41 -2.88 -5.36 9.19
N GLU A 42 -1.95 -4.41 9.24
CA GLU A 42 -0.51 -4.67 9.47
C GLU A 42 -0.26 -5.36 10.83
N PHE A 43 -0.91 -4.89 11.90
CA PHE A 43 -0.79 -5.52 13.22
C PHE A 43 -1.32 -6.97 13.21
N SER A 44 -2.43 -7.22 12.51
CA SER A 44 -2.98 -8.56 12.41
C SER A 44 -2.06 -9.50 11.63
N SER A 45 -1.42 -9.03 10.55
CA SER A 45 -0.47 -9.81 9.76
C SER A 45 0.79 -10.17 10.56
N ILE A 46 1.32 -9.24 11.36
CA ILE A 46 2.47 -9.52 12.23
C ILE A 46 2.12 -10.55 13.30
N GLN A 47 0.94 -10.43 13.91
CA GLN A 47 0.49 -11.39 14.91
C GLN A 47 0.31 -12.78 14.30
N GLN A 48 -0.33 -12.87 13.13
CA GLN A 48 -0.56 -14.13 12.45
C GLN A 48 0.76 -14.79 12.05
N LEU A 49 1.70 -14.05 11.46
CA LEU A 49 3.04 -14.55 11.15
C LEU A 49 3.75 -15.08 12.39
N THR A 50 3.59 -14.40 13.53
CA THR A 50 4.24 -14.81 14.77
C THR A 50 3.71 -16.14 15.27
N THR A 51 2.39 -16.30 15.22
CA THR A 51 1.70 -17.52 15.61
C THR A 51 2.04 -18.67 14.67
N ASP A 52 2.01 -18.45 13.36
CA ASP A 52 2.23 -19.52 12.37
C ASP A 52 3.70 -20.01 12.32
N VAL A 53 4.68 -19.12 12.52
CA VAL A 53 6.11 -19.46 12.40
C VAL A 53 6.73 -19.91 13.72
N TRP A 54 6.36 -19.29 14.83
CA TRP A 54 6.98 -19.53 16.14
C TRP A 54 6.07 -20.22 17.15
N ASP A 55 4.85 -20.61 16.75
CA ASP A 55 3.82 -21.22 17.61
C ASP A 55 3.62 -20.43 18.92
N CYS A 56 3.75 -19.10 18.81
CA CYS A 56 3.81 -18.19 19.95
C CYS A 56 2.69 -17.15 19.85
N GLU A 57 1.78 -17.15 20.82
CA GLU A 57 0.70 -16.15 20.94
C GLU A 57 1.17 -14.83 21.58
N SER A 58 2.48 -14.62 21.69
CA SER A 58 3.04 -13.44 22.33
C SER A 58 2.70 -12.17 21.56
N LYS A 59 2.24 -11.14 22.28
CA LYS A 59 1.99 -9.80 21.74
C LYS A 59 3.26 -8.95 21.60
N ILE A 60 4.41 -9.48 22.00
CA ILE A 60 5.69 -8.75 21.99
C ILE A 60 6.02 -8.19 20.60
N PRO A 61 5.92 -8.95 19.48
CA PRO A 61 6.25 -8.42 18.16
C PRO A 61 5.37 -7.24 17.74
N VAL A 62 4.07 -7.32 18.02
CA VAL A 62 3.13 -6.23 17.73
C VAL A 62 3.45 -4.98 18.56
N ILE A 63 3.78 -5.15 19.85
CA ILE A 63 4.18 -4.05 20.74
C ILE A 63 5.49 -3.41 20.27
N LEU A 64 6.47 -4.22 19.86
CA LEU A 64 7.74 -3.73 19.32
C LEU A 64 7.52 -2.91 18.04
N TYR A 65 6.73 -3.43 17.11
CA TYR A 65 6.39 -2.72 15.88
C TYR A 65 5.67 -1.38 16.18
N PHE A 66 4.70 -1.39 17.09
CA PHE A 66 4.04 -0.16 17.55
C PHE A 66 5.04 0.84 18.18
N GLY A 67 5.97 0.34 19.01
CA GLY A 67 7.04 1.14 19.60
C GLY A 67 7.94 1.81 18.55
N VAL A 68 8.30 1.08 17.49
CA VAL A 68 9.06 1.63 16.36
C VAL A 68 8.27 2.71 15.64
N LEU A 69 6.99 2.48 15.34
CA LEU A 69 6.12 3.48 14.70
C LEU A 69 6.02 4.77 15.53
N VAL A 70 5.72 4.65 16.82
CA VAL A 70 5.60 5.81 17.72
C VAL A 70 6.92 6.56 17.79
N THR A 71 8.04 5.83 17.94
CA THR A 71 9.37 6.45 18.01
C THR A 71 9.69 7.18 16.70
N SER A 72 9.32 6.64 15.53
CA SER A 72 9.54 7.28 14.23
C SER A 72 8.89 8.67 14.11
N LEU A 73 7.79 8.92 14.83
CA LEU A 73 7.12 10.23 14.87
C LEU A 73 7.96 11.29 15.58
N PHE A 74 8.75 10.89 16.58
CA PHE A 74 9.56 11.81 17.39
C PHE A 74 10.94 12.08 16.80
N ILE A 75 11.43 11.21 15.91
CA ILE A 75 12.81 11.25 15.45
C ILE A 75 13.12 12.47 14.54
N GLY A 76 12.13 13.15 13.96
CA GLY A 76 12.31 14.45 13.29
C GLY A 76 13.25 14.45 12.07
N GLY A 77 13.36 15.62 11.41
CA GLY A 77 13.92 15.77 10.05
C GLY A 77 15.37 15.31 9.80
N TRP A 78 16.16 15.01 10.83
CA TRP A 78 17.56 14.56 10.68
C TRP A 78 17.67 13.10 10.23
N TYR A 79 16.73 12.24 10.64
CA TYR A 79 16.67 10.85 10.21
C TYR A 79 15.65 10.61 9.11
N PHE A 80 15.05 11.65 8.53
CA PHE A 80 14.09 11.49 7.44
C PHE A 80 14.68 10.65 6.29
N ARG A 81 15.95 10.87 5.96
CA ARG A 81 16.67 10.08 4.96
C ARG A 81 16.85 8.62 5.38
N ALA A 82 17.11 8.36 6.66
CA ALA A 82 17.22 7.00 7.18
C ALA A 82 15.87 6.28 7.17
N LEU A 83 14.77 6.98 7.51
CA LEU A 83 13.41 6.46 7.40
C LEU A 83 13.01 6.19 5.94
N GLU A 84 13.37 7.08 5.01
CA GLU A 84 13.15 6.86 3.58
C GLU A 84 13.93 5.64 3.08
N MET A 85 15.20 5.49 3.47
CA MET A 85 15.99 4.30 3.12
C MET A 85 15.44 3.02 3.76
N PHE A 86 15.02 3.07 5.02
CA PHE A 86 14.39 1.93 5.69
C PHE A 86 13.08 1.54 5.01
N GLY A 87 12.23 2.51 4.67
CA GLY A 87 10.99 2.28 3.93
C GLY A 87 11.25 1.67 2.56
N LEU A 88 12.27 2.14 1.83
CA LEU A 88 12.68 1.55 0.55
C LEU A 88 13.24 0.13 0.72
N ALA A 89 14.05 -0.11 1.76
CA ALA A 89 14.58 -1.43 2.05
C ALA A 89 13.45 -2.42 2.41
N ALA A 90 12.56 -2.03 3.32
CA ALA A 90 11.39 -2.82 3.70
C ALA A 90 10.46 -3.08 2.51
N GLY A 91 10.21 -2.05 1.68
CA GLY A 91 9.44 -2.20 0.44
C GLY A 91 10.12 -3.14 -0.57
N SER A 92 11.45 -3.09 -0.68
CA SER A 92 12.20 -3.97 -1.59
C SER A 92 12.13 -5.45 -1.19
N LEU A 93 11.88 -5.77 0.09
CA LEU A 93 11.66 -7.15 0.53
C LEU A 93 10.43 -7.77 -0.17
N GLN A 94 9.45 -6.97 -0.58
CA GLN A 94 8.29 -7.49 -1.32
C GLN A 94 8.67 -8.07 -2.70
N LEU A 95 9.84 -7.71 -3.25
CA LEU A 95 10.36 -8.33 -4.48
C LEU A 95 10.64 -9.83 -4.31
N VAL A 96 10.72 -10.35 -3.07
CA VAL A 96 10.79 -11.78 -2.81
C VAL A 96 9.62 -12.53 -3.44
N PHE A 97 8.41 -11.94 -3.51
CA PHE A 97 7.27 -12.59 -4.17
C PHE A 97 7.49 -12.80 -5.68
N VAL A 98 8.23 -11.91 -6.34
CA VAL A 98 8.62 -12.08 -7.74
C VAL A 98 9.55 -13.29 -7.89
N VAL A 99 10.50 -13.45 -6.97
CA VAL A 99 11.39 -14.61 -6.95
C VAL A 99 10.60 -15.90 -6.69
N ILE A 100 9.71 -15.91 -5.69
CA ILE A 100 8.87 -17.07 -5.37
C ILE A 100 7.99 -17.46 -6.57
N MET A 101 7.39 -16.49 -7.25
CA MET A 101 6.61 -16.73 -8.47
C MET A 101 7.42 -17.50 -9.53
N PHE A 102 8.68 -17.13 -9.78
CA PHE A 102 9.51 -17.89 -10.73
C PHE A 102 9.91 -19.28 -10.20
N MET A 103 10.00 -19.45 -8.88
CA MET A 103 10.29 -20.76 -8.26
C MET A 103 9.11 -21.73 -8.36
N THR A 104 7.86 -21.25 -8.39
CA THR A 104 6.66 -22.12 -8.46
C THR A 104 6.41 -22.74 -9.84
N LYS A 105 7.26 -22.48 -10.85
CA LYS A 105 7.14 -23.02 -12.23
C LYS A 105 5.73 -22.85 -12.83
N PHE A 106 5.13 -21.67 -12.64
CA PHE A 106 3.81 -21.37 -13.19
C PHE A 106 3.78 -21.48 -14.73
N SER A 107 2.63 -21.85 -15.29
CA SER A 107 2.42 -21.84 -16.73
C SER A 107 2.11 -20.42 -17.21
N PHE A 108 2.93 -19.91 -18.14
CA PHE A 108 2.66 -18.61 -18.79
C PHE A 108 1.31 -18.60 -19.53
N SER A 109 0.85 -19.75 -20.03
CA SER A 109 -0.45 -19.86 -20.70
C SER A 109 -1.61 -19.69 -19.72
N GLU A 110 -1.50 -20.24 -18.51
CA GLU A 110 -2.51 -20.08 -17.46
C GLU A 110 -2.54 -18.67 -16.92
N LEU A 111 -1.37 -18.05 -16.72
CA LEU A 111 -1.28 -16.64 -16.36
C LEU A 111 -1.97 -15.76 -17.39
N TRP A 112 -1.65 -15.96 -18.68
CA TRP A 112 -2.24 -15.17 -19.75
C TRP A 112 -3.76 -15.35 -19.82
N ASN A 113 -4.25 -16.58 -19.70
CA ASN A 113 -5.69 -16.84 -19.69
C ASN A 113 -6.37 -16.22 -18.46
N GLY A 114 -5.77 -16.35 -17.27
CA GLY A 114 -6.30 -15.82 -16.02
C GLY A 114 -6.44 -14.29 -16.01
N LEU A 115 -5.60 -13.56 -16.75
CA LEU A 115 -5.73 -12.10 -16.90
C LEU A 115 -7.01 -11.67 -17.63
N TRP A 116 -7.60 -12.56 -18.42
CA TRP A 116 -8.79 -12.28 -19.23
C TRP A 116 -10.05 -12.99 -18.72
N THR A 117 -9.92 -13.85 -17.70
CA THR A 117 -11.03 -14.66 -17.18
C THR A 117 -11.60 -14.02 -15.91
N PHE A 118 -12.89 -13.71 -15.95
CA PHE A 118 -13.60 -13.09 -14.84
C PHE A 118 -14.79 -13.97 -14.40
N HIS A 119 -14.79 -14.42 -13.15
CA HIS A 119 -15.85 -15.26 -12.59
C HIS A 119 -16.92 -14.43 -11.87
N VAL A 120 -17.44 -13.39 -12.54
CA VAL A 120 -18.36 -12.39 -11.94
C VAL A 120 -19.68 -12.95 -11.42
N ASN A 121 -20.04 -14.19 -11.81
CA ASN A 121 -21.24 -14.86 -11.32
C ASN A 121 -21.03 -15.53 -9.95
N GLU A 122 -19.79 -15.61 -9.46
CA GLU A 122 -19.46 -16.22 -8.18
C GLU A 122 -19.34 -15.16 -7.08
N VAL A 123 -20.10 -15.35 -5.99
CA VAL A 123 -20.11 -14.41 -4.85
C VAL A 123 -18.72 -14.27 -4.23
N ASN A 124 -18.01 -15.39 -4.03
CA ASN A 124 -16.66 -15.40 -3.47
C ASN A 124 -15.66 -14.62 -4.33
N TYR A 125 -15.76 -14.76 -5.67
CA TYR A 125 -14.90 -14.00 -6.58
C TYR A 125 -15.18 -12.49 -6.48
N ASN A 126 -16.45 -12.10 -6.39
CA ASN A 126 -16.83 -10.70 -6.26
C ASN A 126 -16.37 -10.07 -4.94
N GLU A 127 -16.41 -10.82 -3.84
CA GLU A 127 -15.89 -10.37 -2.54
C GLU A 127 -14.37 -10.17 -2.57
N LEU A 128 -13.63 -11.14 -3.12
CA LEU A 128 -12.18 -11.03 -3.30
C LEU A 128 -11.80 -9.88 -4.24
N MET A 129 -12.55 -9.69 -5.34
CA MET A 129 -12.35 -8.60 -6.28
C MET A 129 -12.60 -7.24 -5.62
N ALA A 130 -13.71 -7.08 -4.88
CA ALA A 130 -14.03 -5.85 -4.16
C ALA A 130 -12.97 -5.54 -3.09
N GLY A 131 -12.53 -6.55 -2.34
CA GLY A 131 -11.46 -6.44 -1.36
C GLY A 131 -10.13 -6.01 -1.99
N ASN A 132 -9.75 -6.62 -3.12
CA ASN A 132 -8.53 -6.26 -3.85
C ASN A 132 -8.57 -4.82 -4.38
N ILE A 133 -9.68 -4.40 -5.00
CA ILE A 133 -9.87 -3.03 -5.48
C ILE A 133 -9.74 -2.02 -4.32
N GLY A 134 -10.35 -2.32 -3.17
CA GLY A 134 -10.24 -1.49 -1.97
C GLY A 134 -8.83 -1.42 -1.40
N ALA A 135 -8.10 -2.55 -1.43
CA ALA A 135 -6.71 -2.62 -0.98
C ALA A 135 -5.74 -1.86 -1.90
N VAL A 136 -5.99 -1.84 -3.21
CA VAL A 136 -5.16 -1.12 -4.20
C VAL A 136 -5.43 0.38 -4.16
N ILE A 137 -6.70 0.77 -4.15
CA ILE A 137 -7.10 2.19 -4.20
C ILE A 137 -7.28 2.71 -2.77
N MET A 138 -6.17 2.92 -2.08
CA MET A 138 -6.20 3.47 -0.73
C MET A 138 -6.30 5.00 -0.76
N PRO A 139 -7.35 5.61 -0.19
CA PRO A 139 -7.53 7.06 -0.26
C PRO A 139 -6.42 7.84 0.44
N TRP A 140 -5.79 7.27 1.47
CA TRP A 140 -4.69 7.93 2.17
C TRP A 140 -3.48 8.19 1.28
N MET A 141 -3.25 7.38 0.25
CA MET A 141 -2.15 7.57 -0.69
C MET A 141 -2.32 8.88 -1.48
N LEU A 142 -3.56 9.29 -1.79
CA LEU A 142 -3.83 10.57 -2.45
C LEU A 142 -3.47 11.76 -1.55
N TYR A 143 -3.83 11.68 -0.26
CA TYR A 143 -3.49 12.69 0.73
C TYR A 143 -1.97 12.79 0.93
N TYR A 144 -1.30 11.63 1.03
CA TYR A 144 0.15 11.54 1.15
C TYR A 144 0.86 12.09 -0.09
N GLN A 145 0.49 11.65 -1.29
CA GLN A 145 1.09 12.14 -2.52
C GLN A 145 0.92 13.66 -2.63
N GLN A 146 -0.28 14.18 -2.35
CA GLN A 146 -0.50 15.61 -2.42
C GLN A 146 0.33 16.40 -1.38
N SER A 147 0.40 15.93 -0.14
CA SER A 147 1.19 16.59 0.90
C SER A 147 2.70 16.52 0.61
N ALA A 148 3.20 15.39 0.11
CA ALA A 148 4.60 15.20 -0.28
C ALA A 148 5.01 16.16 -1.42
N LEU A 149 4.15 16.34 -2.43
CA LEU A 149 4.38 17.30 -3.52
C LEU A 149 4.50 18.74 -2.98
N VAL A 150 3.66 19.10 -2.00
CA VAL A 150 3.65 20.44 -1.36
C VAL A 150 4.89 20.64 -0.49
N GLN A 151 5.25 19.65 0.34
CA GLN A 151 6.42 19.70 1.21
C GLN A 151 7.73 19.79 0.42
N ARG A 152 7.86 19.02 -0.67
CA ARG A 152 9.01 19.07 -1.57
C ARG A 152 9.07 20.35 -2.44
N LYS A 153 8.11 21.29 -2.28
CA LYS A 153 8.02 22.57 -3.01
C LYS A 153 8.19 22.41 -4.53
N MET A 154 7.65 21.32 -5.09
CA MET A 154 7.88 21.03 -6.51
C MET A 154 7.21 22.08 -7.41
N LYS A 155 7.95 22.51 -8.43
CA LYS A 155 7.46 23.45 -9.46
C LYS A 155 6.51 22.74 -10.42
N SER A 156 5.58 23.48 -10.99
CA SER A 156 4.63 22.97 -12.00
C SER A 156 5.32 22.44 -13.27
N SER A 157 6.57 22.81 -13.52
CA SER A 157 7.40 22.23 -14.60
C SER A 157 7.76 20.76 -14.36
N HIS A 158 7.73 20.26 -13.11
CA HIS A 158 8.06 18.88 -12.77
C HIS A 158 6.85 17.91 -12.82
N VAL A 159 5.71 18.35 -13.37
CA VAL A 159 4.50 17.51 -13.47
C VAL A 159 4.77 16.20 -14.20
N THR A 160 5.53 16.23 -15.29
CA THR A 160 5.86 15.02 -16.07
C THR A 160 6.70 14.06 -15.25
N TYR A 161 7.74 14.56 -14.57
CA TYR A 161 8.59 13.75 -13.71
C TYR A 161 7.79 13.07 -12.59
N ALA A 162 6.95 13.83 -11.88
CA ALA A 162 6.11 13.28 -10.81
C ALA A 162 5.10 12.23 -11.30
N ARG A 163 4.61 12.37 -12.55
CA ARG A 163 3.73 11.36 -13.16
C ARG A 163 4.49 10.08 -13.51
N VAL A 164 5.68 10.20 -14.09
CA VAL A 164 6.51 9.04 -14.43
C VAL A 164 6.90 8.29 -13.16
N ASP A 165 7.33 9.00 -12.12
CA ASP A 165 7.66 8.43 -10.82
C ASP A 165 6.48 7.64 -10.22
N THR A 166 5.28 8.25 -10.22
CA THR A 166 4.06 7.57 -9.75
C THR A 166 3.71 6.36 -10.62
N ALA A 167 3.84 6.49 -11.95
CA ALA A 167 3.53 5.41 -12.88
C ALA A 167 4.47 4.21 -12.70
N VAL A 168 5.78 4.46 -12.60
CA VAL A 168 6.79 3.43 -12.35
C VAL A 168 6.52 2.75 -11.00
N GLY A 169 6.27 3.53 -9.94
CA GLY A 169 5.90 2.98 -8.64
C GLY A 169 4.66 2.09 -8.69
N SER A 170 3.60 2.53 -9.40
CA SER A 170 2.38 1.74 -9.56
C SER A 170 2.58 0.46 -10.36
N LEU A 171 3.39 0.49 -11.43
CA LEU A 171 3.69 -0.69 -12.23
C LEU A 171 4.49 -1.71 -11.43
N LEU A 172 5.46 -1.26 -10.63
CA LEU A 172 6.23 -2.13 -9.74
C LEU A 172 5.32 -2.75 -8.67
N ALA A 173 4.48 -1.96 -8.00
CA ALA A 173 3.54 -2.47 -7.01
C ALA A 173 2.56 -3.49 -7.62
N GLN A 174 2.04 -3.22 -8.82
CA GLN A 174 1.15 -4.14 -9.51
C GLN A 174 1.87 -5.44 -9.91
N THR A 175 3.14 -5.35 -10.31
CA THR A 175 3.94 -6.53 -10.65
C THR A 175 4.15 -7.43 -9.43
N VAL A 176 4.46 -6.83 -8.27
CA VAL A 176 4.60 -7.56 -7.01
C VAL A 176 3.27 -8.22 -6.61
N MET A 177 2.15 -7.50 -6.72
CA MET A 177 0.84 -8.04 -6.41
C MET A 177 0.48 -9.21 -7.32
N LEU A 178 0.72 -9.09 -8.63
CA LEU A 178 0.52 -10.17 -9.59
C LEU A 178 1.39 -11.39 -9.25
N ALA A 179 2.67 -11.16 -8.91
CA ALA A 179 3.57 -12.23 -8.51
C ALA A 179 3.09 -12.95 -7.24
N MET A 180 2.60 -12.20 -6.25
CA MET A 180 2.04 -12.75 -5.02
C MET A 180 0.81 -13.63 -5.30
N VAL A 181 -0.16 -13.14 -6.09
CA VAL A 181 -1.38 -13.90 -6.43
C VAL A 181 -1.04 -15.19 -7.19
N VAL A 182 -0.11 -15.12 -8.15
CA VAL A 182 0.32 -16.29 -8.91
C VAL A 182 1.10 -17.28 -8.04
N ALA A 183 1.98 -16.79 -7.17
CA ALA A 183 2.69 -17.63 -6.21
C ALA A 183 1.71 -18.38 -5.31
N MET A 184 0.75 -17.67 -4.70
CA MET A 184 -0.28 -18.26 -3.84
C MET A 184 -1.15 -19.28 -4.58
N GLY A 185 -1.58 -18.96 -5.81
CA GLY A 185 -2.36 -19.89 -6.63
C GLY A 185 -1.56 -21.14 -6.96
N ALA A 186 -0.33 -20.99 -7.44
CA ALA A 186 0.52 -22.13 -7.80
C ALA A 186 0.81 -23.04 -6.59
N THR A 187 1.03 -22.48 -5.39
CA THR A 187 1.28 -23.27 -4.18
C THR A 187 0.00 -23.89 -3.59
N ALA A 188 -1.14 -23.20 -3.65
CA ALA A 188 -2.39 -23.70 -3.09
C ALA A 188 -3.01 -24.86 -3.91
N TYR A 189 -2.68 -24.95 -5.20
CA TYR A 189 -3.12 -26.03 -6.08
C TYR A 189 -2.09 -27.16 -6.27
N LEU A 190 -0.93 -27.08 -5.62
CA LEU A 190 0.03 -28.18 -5.52
C LEU A 190 -0.25 -28.95 -4.21
N PRO A 191 -0.82 -30.17 -4.25
CA PRO A 191 -1.15 -30.94 -3.05
C PRO A 191 0.07 -31.45 -2.28
N ASP A 192 1.27 -31.37 -2.86
CA ASP A 192 2.48 -32.00 -2.34
C ASP A 192 3.63 -31.00 -2.18
N LEU A 193 3.67 -30.36 -1.01
CA LEU A 193 4.85 -29.81 -0.36
C LEU A 193 4.68 -29.90 1.16
#